data_AF-A0A5K1K462-F1
#
_entry.id   AF-A0A5K1K462-F1
#
_cell.length_a   1.000
_cell.length_b   1.000
_cell.length_c   1.000
_cell.angle_alpha   90.00
_cell.angle_beta   90.00
_cell.angle_gamma   90.00
#
_symmetry.space_group_name_H-M   'P 1'
#
loop_
_entity.id
_entity.type
_entity.pdbx_description
1 polymer ?
#
loop_
_entity_poly.entity_id
_entity_poly.type
_entity_poly.pdbx_seq_one_letter_code
_entity_poly.pdbx_strand_id
1 'polypeptide(L)'
;MKAQLSVKRELSVAKAPVLGHFGAAVSGITSIRAYGAQDSFKRESYTRIDKYSRVAITNVNLNRWVTIRVDLVGTVLVTVLAIWLLYFAPLSASNTGFSLAMAAAFSNNILTWVRVFNDLETSGNSLERIQQYILIEHEPESTPAGIPPAYWPASGNLEVKNLSARYSQ
;
A
#
# COMPACT_ATOMS: atom_id res chain seq x y z
N MET A 1 6.74 -12.96 0.02
CA MET A 1 7.11 -11.80 -0.82
C MET A 1 6.24 -11.67 -2.07
N LYS A 2 6.45 -12.44 -3.16
CA LYS A 2 5.64 -12.28 -4.42
C LYS A 2 4.12 -12.34 -4.21
N ALA A 3 3.63 -13.31 -3.43
CA ALA A 3 2.20 -13.42 -3.13
C ALA A 3 1.65 -12.25 -2.29
N GLN A 4 2.44 -11.70 -1.34
CA GLN A 4 2.03 -10.55 -0.54
C GLN A 4 1.89 -9.28 -1.40
N LEU A 5 2.79 -9.08 -2.36
CA LEU A 5 2.72 -7.95 -3.30
C LEU A 5 1.45 -8.02 -4.16
N SER A 6 1.17 -9.18 -4.77
CA SER A 6 -0.06 -9.38 -5.56
C SER A 6 -1.31 -9.16 -4.72
N VAL A 7 -1.38 -9.73 -3.51
CA VAL A 7 -2.55 -9.55 -2.62
C VAL A 7 -2.69 -8.10 -2.15
N LYS A 8 -1.60 -7.39 -1.87
CA LYS A 8 -1.67 -5.97 -1.52
C LYS A 8 -2.12 -5.09 -2.69
N ARG A 9 -1.73 -5.45 -3.92
CA ARG A 9 -2.24 -4.80 -5.13
C ARG A 9 -3.75 -5.02 -5.26
N GLU A 10 -4.21 -6.26 -5.15
CA GLU A 10 -5.65 -6.59 -5.16
C GLU A 10 -6.40 -5.90 -4.02
N LEU A 11 -5.80 -5.75 -2.84
CA LEU A 11 -6.37 -5.01 -1.71
C LEU A 11 -6.60 -3.55 -2.07
N SER A 12 -5.61 -2.91 -2.71
CA SER A 12 -5.73 -1.53 -3.17
C SER A 12 -6.83 -1.38 -4.24
N VAL A 13 -6.89 -2.31 -5.18
CA VAL A 13 -7.93 -2.34 -6.24
C VAL A 13 -9.32 -2.55 -5.64
N ALA A 14 -9.47 -3.45 -4.66
CA ALA A 14 -10.75 -3.70 -3.99
C ALA A 14 -11.20 -2.54 -3.10
N LYS A 15 -10.27 -1.75 -2.56
CA LYS A 15 -10.57 -0.59 -1.70
C LYS A 15 -11.14 0.59 -2.50
N ALA A 16 -10.68 0.83 -3.72
CA ALA A 16 -11.06 2.00 -4.51
C ALA A 16 -12.59 2.09 -4.80
N PRO A 17 -13.29 1.02 -5.22
CA PRO A 17 -14.73 1.04 -5.44
C PRO A 17 -15.56 1.33 -4.19
N VAL A 18 -15.06 0.95 -3.00
CA VAL A 18 -15.73 1.24 -1.72
C VAL A 18 -15.69 2.74 -1.45
N LEU A 19 -14.52 3.36 -1.60
CA LEU A 19 -14.35 4.80 -1.42
C LEU A 19 -15.13 5.61 -2.47
N GLY A 20 -15.13 5.15 -3.74
CA GLY A 20 -15.90 5.78 -4.81
C GLY A 20 -17.41 5.71 -4.57
N HIS A 21 -17.94 4.56 -4.12
CA HIS A 21 -19.35 4.41 -3.77
C HIS A 21 -19.75 5.32 -2.62
N PHE A 22 -18.91 5.39 -1.59
CA PHE A 22 -19.13 6.25 -0.45
C PHE A 22 -19.12 7.74 -0.84
N GLY A 23 -18.16 8.16 -1.68
CA GLY A 23 -18.10 9.51 -2.21
C GLY A 23 -19.37 9.89 -2.99
N ALA A 24 -19.80 9.02 -3.90
CA ALA A 24 -21.05 9.23 -4.66
C ALA A 24 -22.28 9.29 -3.75
N ALA A 25 -22.34 8.45 -2.71
CA ALA A 25 -23.44 8.47 -1.74
C ALA A 25 -23.48 9.76 -0.91
N VAL A 26 -22.32 10.32 -0.55
CA VAL A 26 -22.23 11.60 0.19
C VAL A 26 -22.68 12.76 -0.69
N SER A 27 -22.17 12.84 -1.94
CA SER A 27 -22.56 13.91 -2.87
C SER A 27 -24.03 13.83 -3.29
N GLY A 28 -24.60 12.63 -3.40
CA GLY A 28 -25.97 12.38 -3.86
C GLY A 28 -27.00 12.12 -2.74
N ILE A 29 -26.68 12.41 -1.47
CA ILE A 29 -27.49 11.95 -0.33
C ILE A 29 -28.94 12.45 -0.35
N THR A 30 -29.16 13.66 -0.84
CA THR A 30 -30.50 14.27 -0.99
C THR A 30 -31.33 13.50 -2.01
N SER A 31 -30.78 13.19 -3.18
CA SER A 31 -31.43 12.39 -4.21
C SER A 31 -31.73 10.96 -3.74
N ILE A 32 -30.78 10.31 -3.07
CA ILE A 32 -30.97 8.94 -2.55
C ILE A 32 -32.15 8.88 -1.58
N ARG A 33 -32.28 9.87 -0.69
CA ARG A 33 -33.39 9.97 0.25
C ARG A 33 -34.71 10.33 -0.43
N ALA A 34 -34.68 11.24 -1.41
CA ALA A 34 -35.87 11.65 -2.15
C ALA A 34 -36.50 10.49 -2.94
N TYR A 35 -35.68 9.61 -3.50
CA TYR A 35 -36.15 8.43 -4.26
C TYR A 35 -36.36 7.17 -3.41
N GLY A 36 -36.14 7.21 -2.09
CA GLY A 36 -36.30 6.03 -1.23
C GLY A 36 -35.29 4.89 -1.53
N ALA A 37 -34.15 5.20 -2.15
CA ALA A 37 -33.19 4.21 -2.65
C ALA A 37 -32.13 3.76 -1.62
N GLN A 38 -32.30 4.08 -0.34
CA GLN A 38 -31.32 3.85 0.73
C GLN A 38 -30.93 2.37 0.84
N ASP A 39 -31.90 1.46 0.79
CA ASP A 39 -31.64 0.03 0.95
C ASP A 39 -30.87 -0.57 -0.22
N SER A 40 -31.12 -0.08 -1.44
CA SER A 40 -30.37 -0.48 -2.63
C SER A 40 -28.90 -0.05 -2.51
N PHE A 41 -28.66 1.22 -2.17
CA PHE A 41 -27.31 1.75 -1.94
C PHE A 41 -26.57 1.03 -0.80
N LYS A 42 -27.29 0.66 0.26
CA LYS A 42 -26.76 -0.08 1.40
C LYS A 42 -26.35 -1.51 1.00
N ARG A 43 -27.19 -2.23 0.25
CA ARG A 43 -26.89 -3.57 -0.25
C ARG A 43 -25.67 -3.58 -1.18
N GLU A 44 -25.57 -2.59 -2.05
CA GLU A 44 -24.42 -2.45 -2.93
C GLU A 44 -23.14 -2.14 -2.13
N SER A 45 -23.23 -1.27 -1.12
CA SER A 45 -22.11 -0.97 -0.22
C SER A 45 -21.61 -2.25 0.49
N TYR A 46 -22.52 -3.07 1.03
CA TYR A 46 -22.14 -4.34 1.65
C TYR A 46 -21.47 -5.32 0.67
N THR A 47 -21.93 -5.38 -0.58
CA THR A 47 -21.32 -6.24 -1.60
C THR A 47 -19.87 -5.83 -1.89
N ARG A 48 -19.63 -4.52 -2.01
CA ARG A 48 -18.27 -3.97 -2.22
C ARG A 48 -17.38 -4.17 -0.99
N ILE A 49 -17.93 -3.98 0.20
CA ILE A 49 -17.22 -4.20 1.48
C ILE A 49 -16.88 -5.68 1.67
N ASP A 50 -17.77 -6.62 1.33
CA ASP A 50 -17.49 -8.06 1.46
C ASP A 50 -16.32 -8.48 0.57
N LYS A 51 -16.28 -8.00 -0.69
CA LYS A 51 -15.15 -8.21 -1.60
C LYS A 51 -13.84 -7.66 -1.02
N TYR A 52 -13.85 -6.44 -0.50
CA TYR A 52 -12.68 -5.84 0.15
C TYR A 52 -12.25 -6.63 1.39
N SER A 53 -13.21 -7.05 2.22
CA SER A 53 -12.95 -7.74 3.50
C SER A 53 -12.31 -9.11 3.26
N ARG A 54 -12.75 -9.87 2.25
CA ARG A 54 -12.13 -11.14 1.87
C ARG A 54 -10.64 -10.97 1.51
N VAL A 55 -10.31 -9.95 0.73
CA VAL A 55 -8.92 -9.66 0.36
C VAL A 55 -8.11 -9.17 1.56
N ALA A 56 -8.71 -8.32 2.41
CA ALA A 56 -8.08 -7.82 3.63
C ALA A 56 -7.74 -8.94 4.62
N ILE A 57 -8.67 -9.86 4.88
CA ILE A 57 -8.45 -11.03 5.73
C ILE A 57 -7.34 -11.92 5.15
N THR A 58 -7.34 -12.12 3.83
CA THR A 58 -6.30 -12.88 3.14
C THR A 58 -4.92 -12.25 3.34
N ASN A 59 -4.82 -10.92 3.22
CA ASN A 59 -3.57 -10.19 3.47
C ASN A 59 -3.06 -10.36 4.91
N VAL A 60 -3.96 -10.27 5.90
CA VAL A 60 -3.62 -10.48 7.32
C VAL A 60 -3.15 -11.92 7.57
N ASN A 61 -3.85 -12.90 6.99
CA ASN A 61 -3.49 -14.32 7.12
C ASN A 61 -2.12 -14.62 6.47
N LEU A 62 -1.82 -14.03 5.31
CA LEU A 62 -0.51 -14.15 4.70
C LEU A 62 0.61 -13.58 5.58
N ASN A 63 0.37 -12.42 6.20
CA ASN A 63 1.36 -11.84 7.11
C ASN A 63 1.58 -12.74 8.33
N ARG A 64 0.50 -13.24 8.95
CA ARG A 64 0.58 -14.21 10.06
C ARG A 64 1.33 -15.48 9.67
N TRP A 65 1.10 -16.00 8.47
CA TRP A 65 1.80 -17.20 7.99
C TRP A 65 3.31 -16.99 7.89
N VAL A 66 3.75 -15.84 7.37
CA VAL A 66 5.17 -15.47 7.33
C VAL A 66 5.72 -15.34 8.75
N THR A 67 5.00 -14.69 9.65
CA THR A 67 5.39 -14.56 11.06
C THR A 67 5.66 -15.92 11.70
N ILE A 68 4.71 -16.86 11.60
CA ILE A 68 4.84 -18.21 12.17
C ILE A 68 6.08 -18.94 11.62
N ARG A 69 6.33 -18.85 10.30
CA ARG A 69 7.50 -19.49 9.68
C ARG A 69 8.81 -18.89 10.17
N VAL A 70 8.88 -17.57 10.26
CA VAL A 70 10.06 -16.83 10.75
C VAL A 70 10.32 -17.18 12.22
N ASP A 71 9.29 -17.22 13.07
CA ASP A 71 9.42 -17.54 14.50
C ASP A 71 9.86 -19.00 14.71
N LEU A 72 9.35 -19.93 13.89
CA LEU A 72 9.73 -21.34 13.95
C LEU A 72 11.22 -21.53 13.60
N VAL A 73 11.69 -20.89 12.53
CA VAL A 73 13.11 -20.93 12.15
C VAL A 73 13.98 -20.31 13.24
N GLY A 74 13.55 -19.19 13.84
CA GLY A 74 14.25 -18.54 14.94
C GLY A 74 14.37 -19.44 16.17
N THR A 75 13.28 -20.09 16.54
CA THR A 75 13.26 -21.00 17.69
C THR A 75 14.18 -22.20 17.45
N VAL A 76 14.12 -22.82 16.26
CA VAL A 76 15.01 -23.94 15.90
C VAL A 76 16.48 -23.52 15.97
N LEU A 77 16.84 -22.34 15.44
CA LEU A 77 18.22 -21.82 15.50
C LEU A 77 18.70 -21.66 16.94
N VAL A 78 17.89 -21.02 17.79
CA VAL A 78 18.23 -20.82 19.21
C VAL A 78 18.36 -22.15 19.95
N THR A 79 17.48 -23.12 19.67
CA THR A 79 17.56 -24.46 20.27
C THR A 79 18.83 -25.20 19.86
N VAL A 80 19.21 -25.17 18.58
CA VAL A 80 20.45 -25.79 18.09
C VAL A 80 21.68 -25.14 18.70
N LEU A 81 21.71 -23.80 18.77
CA LEU A 81 22.78 -23.05 19.40
C LEU A 81 22.92 -23.38 20.90
N ALA A 82 21.79 -23.49 21.61
CA ALA A 82 21.77 -23.87 23.01
C ALA A 82 22.35 -25.27 23.22
N ILE A 83 21.95 -26.26 22.41
CA ILE A 83 22.47 -27.63 22.48
C ILE A 83 23.99 -27.63 22.20
N TRP A 84 24.44 -26.92 21.17
CA TRP A 84 25.86 -26.88 20.82
C TRP A 84 26.73 -26.27 21.93
N LEU A 85 26.28 -25.15 22.49
CA LEU A 85 26.95 -24.46 23.59
C LEU A 85 26.97 -25.26 24.90
N LEU A 86 25.94 -26.09 25.15
CA LEU A 86 25.88 -26.92 26.36
C LEU A 86 26.79 -28.16 26.30
N TYR A 87 26.83 -28.83 25.13
CA TYR A 87 27.43 -30.16 25.02
C TYR A 87 28.82 -30.17 24.36
N PHE A 88 29.13 -29.22 23.47
CA PHE A 88 30.31 -29.29 22.61
C PHE A 88 31.32 -28.16 22.82
N ALA A 89 30.92 -27.06 23.47
CA ALA A 89 31.80 -25.91 23.67
C ALA A 89 32.57 -26.01 25.01
N PRO A 90 33.92 -26.05 25.01
CA PRO A 90 34.72 -26.05 26.23
C PRO A 90 34.84 -24.61 26.77
N LEU A 91 33.71 -24.03 27.17
CA LEU A 91 33.61 -22.66 27.68
C LEU A 91 33.21 -22.67 29.16
N SER A 92 33.64 -21.63 29.89
CA SER A 92 33.16 -21.40 31.25
C SER A 92 31.65 -21.10 31.24
N ALA A 93 30.93 -21.50 32.29
CA ALA A 93 29.48 -21.29 32.37
C ALA A 93 29.05 -19.83 32.13
N SER A 94 29.88 -18.87 32.57
CA SER A 94 29.69 -17.43 32.31
C SER A 94 29.75 -17.10 30.82
N ASN A 95 30.78 -17.56 30.11
CA ASN A 95 30.97 -17.29 28.68
C ASN A 95 29.92 -18.00 27.83
N THR A 96 29.48 -19.20 28.23
CA THR A 96 28.40 -19.95 27.57
C THR A 96 27.07 -19.19 27.68
N GLY A 97 26.72 -18.70 28.88
CA GLY A 97 25.51 -17.92 29.08
C GLY A 97 25.51 -16.60 28.30
N PHE A 98 26.63 -15.88 28.30
CA PHE A 98 26.79 -14.66 27.52
C PHE A 98 26.67 -14.91 26.01
N SER A 99 27.37 -15.93 25.49
CA SER A 99 27.36 -16.27 24.06
C SER A 99 25.96 -16.71 23.60
N LEU A 100 25.25 -17.49 24.42
CA LEU A 100 23.89 -17.91 24.13
C LEU A 100 22.93 -16.71 24.09
N ALA A 101 23.02 -15.80 25.07
CA ALA A 101 22.18 -14.60 25.10
C ALA A 101 22.42 -13.70 23.88
N MET A 102 23.68 -13.51 23.48
CA MET A 102 24.04 -12.74 22.29
C MET A 102 23.59 -13.42 21.00
N ALA A 103 23.75 -14.74 20.87
CA ALA A 103 23.34 -15.47 19.69
C ALA A 103 21.80 -15.52 19.53
N ALA A 104 21.06 -15.63 20.64
CA ALA A 104 19.61 -15.54 20.65
C ALA A 104 19.13 -14.13 20.27
N ALA A 105 19.75 -13.08 20.83
CA ALA A 105 19.46 -11.70 20.47
C ALA A 105 19.76 -11.44 18.98
N PHE A 106 20.89 -11.92 18.47
CA PHE A 106 21.26 -11.79 17.06
C PHE A 106 20.27 -12.52 16.13
N SER A 107 19.87 -13.74 16.48
CA SER A 107 18.88 -14.52 15.72
C SER A 107 17.52 -13.82 15.66
N ASN A 108 17.07 -13.24 16.77
CA ASN A 108 15.83 -12.47 16.77
C ASN A 108 15.93 -11.18 15.94
N ASN A 109 17.08 -10.50 16.02
CA ASN A 109 17.34 -9.31 15.23
C ASN A 109 17.31 -9.63 13.73
N ILE A 110 18.06 -10.64 13.25
CA ILE A 110 18.13 -10.91 11.80
C ILE A 110 16.75 -11.24 11.21
N LEU A 111 15.91 -11.96 11.95
CA LEU A 111 14.54 -12.26 11.55
C LEU A 111 13.64 -11.02 11.53
N THR A 112 13.82 -10.11 12.48
CA THR A 112 13.15 -8.80 12.50
C THR A 112 13.57 -7.95 11.32
N TRP A 113 14.85 -7.93 10.98
CA TRP A 113 15.38 -7.20 9.83
C TRP A 113 14.80 -7.71 8.50
N VAL A 114 14.66 -9.04 8.35
CA VAL A 114 13.99 -9.63 7.17
C VAL A 114 12.53 -9.16 7.06
N ARG A 115 11.80 -9.06 8.18
CA ARG A 115 10.43 -8.50 8.18
C ARG A 115 10.41 -7.04 7.76
N VAL A 116 11.29 -6.21 8.35
CA VAL A 116 11.40 -4.79 8.00
C VAL A 116 11.73 -4.61 6.52
N PHE A 117 12.65 -5.40 5.98
CA PHE A 117 12.99 -5.35 4.55
C PHE A 117 11.78 -5.72 3.67
N ASN A 118 11.00 -6.73 4.07
CA ASN A 118 9.78 -7.09 3.36
C ASN A 118 8.71 -5.98 3.43
N ASP A 119 8.56 -5.32 4.58
CA ASP A 119 7.63 -4.19 4.72
C ASP A 119 8.05 -2.99 3.86
N LEU A 120 9.36 -2.73 3.75
CA LEU A 120 9.92 -1.71 2.85
C LEU A 120 9.63 -2.03 1.39
N GLU A 121 9.93 -3.25 0.92
CA GLU A 121 9.64 -3.70 -0.44
C GLU A 121 8.14 -3.55 -0.75
N THR A 122 7.30 -3.99 0.20
CA THR A 122 5.85 -3.93 0.08
C THR A 122 5.32 -2.48 0.08
N SER A 123 6.04 -1.54 0.70
CA SER A 123 5.71 -0.10 0.68
C SER A 123 6.24 0.60 -0.58
N GLY A 124 7.25 0.02 -1.24
CA GLY A 124 7.82 0.47 -2.50
C GLY A 124 6.80 0.60 -3.65
N ASN A 125 5.73 -0.21 -3.65
CA ASN A 125 4.62 -0.04 -4.60
C ASN A 125 4.01 1.38 -4.61
N SER A 126 4.06 2.09 -3.49
CA SER A 126 3.61 3.49 -3.43
C SER A 126 4.55 4.42 -4.19
N LEU A 127 5.86 4.15 -4.16
CA LEU A 127 6.86 4.90 -4.94
C LEU A 127 6.67 4.67 -6.44
N GLU A 128 6.39 3.43 -6.85
CA GLU A 128 6.07 3.14 -8.26
C GLU A 128 4.87 3.95 -8.75
N ARG A 129 3.83 4.08 -7.93
CA ARG A 129 2.67 4.93 -8.25
C ARG A 129 3.02 6.42 -8.35
N ILE A 130 3.86 6.94 -7.46
CA ILE A 130 4.32 8.34 -7.54
C ILE A 130 5.11 8.56 -8.83
N GLN A 131 6.01 7.63 -9.16
CA GLN A 131 6.77 7.67 -10.40
C GLN A 131 5.85 7.66 -11.63
N GLN A 132 4.80 6.83 -11.62
CA GLN A 132 3.79 6.82 -12.68
C GLN A 132 3.11 8.19 -12.86
N TYR A 133 2.82 8.92 -11.78
CA TYR A 133 2.26 10.28 -11.86
C TYR A 133 3.27 11.33 -12.33
N ILE A 134 4.56 11.11 -12.13
CA ILE A 134 5.62 12.01 -12.61
C ILE A 134 5.85 11.82 -14.11
N LEU A 135 5.80 10.57 -14.59
CA LEU A 135 6.12 10.21 -15.98
C LEU A 135 4.95 10.38 -16.97
N ILE A 136 3.79 10.89 -16.53
CA ILE A 136 2.69 11.20 -17.45
C ILE A 136 3.07 12.35 -18.38
N GLU A 137 2.42 12.41 -19.54
CA GLU A 137 2.49 13.58 -20.40
C GLU A 137 1.88 14.78 -19.65
N HIS A 138 2.72 15.76 -19.32
CA HIS A 138 2.29 17.00 -18.66
C HIS A 138 1.92 18.05 -19.69
N GLU A 139 1.02 18.95 -19.28
CA GLU A 139 0.76 20.15 -20.06
C GLU A 139 2.06 20.96 -20.24
N PRO A 140 2.24 21.61 -21.40
CA PRO A 140 3.43 22.40 -21.65
C PRO A 140 3.57 23.52 -20.62
N GLU A 141 4.77 23.73 -20.10
CA GLU A 141 5.03 24.78 -19.13
C GLU A 141 4.74 26.17 -19.72
N SER A 142 4.34 27.10 -18.84
CA SER A 142 4.09 28.48 -19.22
C SER A 142 5.36 29.10 -19.82
N THR A 143 5.26 29.50 -21.08
CA THR A 143 6.36 30.18 -21.77
C THR A 143 6.29 31.69 -21.52
N PRO A 144 7.42 32.41 -21.49
CA PRO A 144 7.42 33.88 -21.39
C PRO A 144 6.62 34.56 -22.52
N ALA A 145 6.50 33.90 -23.67
CA ALA A 145 5.69 34.34 -24.80
C ALA A 145 4.16 34.22 -24.55
N GLY A 146 3.75 33.35 -23.63
CA GLY A 146 2.35 33.18 -23.22
C GLY A 146 1.90 34.12 -22.11
N ILE A 147 2.79 34.98 -21.59
CA ILE A 147 2.43 35.99 -20.58
C ILE A 147 1.91 37.23 -21.29
N PRO A 148 0.60 37.51 -21.22
CA PRO A 148 0.07 38.70 -21.84
C PRO A 148 0.49 39.95 -21.03
N PRO A 149 0.51 41.14 -21.65
CA PRO A 149 0.87 42.37 -20.95
C PRO A 149 -0.13 42.70 -19.83
N ALA A 150 0.28 43.52 -18.85
CA ALA A 150 -0.50 43.80 -17.64
C ALA A 150 -1.90 44.42 -17.88
N TYR A 151 -2.13 45.02 -19.05
CA TYR A 151 -3.41 45.60 -19.44
C TYR A 151 -4.33 44.60 -20.15
N TRP A 152 -3.92 43.34 -20.29
CA TRP A 152 -4.70 42.28 -20.94
C TRP A 152 -5.72 41.65 -19.98
N PRO A 153 -6.92 41.28 -20.47
CA PRO A 153 -7.45 41.60 -21.78
C PRO A 153 -7.97 43.05 -21.82
N ALA A 154 -7.44 43.85 -22.76
CA ALA A 154 -7.82 45.26 -22.94
C ALA A 154 -9.25 45.44 -23.49
N SER A 155 -9.74 44.40 -24.17
CA SER A 155 -11.04 44.31 -24.80
C SER A 155 -11.53 42.88 -24.67
N GLY A 156 -12.83 42.69 -24.45
CA GLY A 156 -13.46 41.37 -24.33
C GLY A 156 -13.82 40.72 -25.67
N ASN A 157 -13.32 41.23 -26.80
CA ASN A 157 -13.61 40.65 -28.10
C ASN A 157 -12.84 39.34 -28.30
N LEU A 158 -13.56 38.23 -28.42
CA LEU A 158 -13.01 36.88 -28.47
C LEU A 158 -13.42 36.25 -29.82
N GLU A 159 -12.46 36.03 -30.70
CA GLU A 159 -12.67 35.46 -32.03
C GLU A 159 -12.09 34.05 -32.09
N VAL A 160 -12.94 33.05 -32.31
CA VAL A 160 -12.54 31.64 -32.40
C VAL A 160 -12.63 31.21 -33.86
N LYS A 161 -11.51 30.79 -34.45
CA LYS A 161 -11.43 30.36 -35.87
C LYS A 161 -11.09 28.89 -35.97
N ASN A 162 -11.99 28.12 -36.60
CA ASN A 162 -11.80 26.70 -36.90
C ASN A 162 -11.36 25.83 -35.70
N LEU A 163 -11.79 26.19 -34.49
CA LEU A 163 -11.49 25.38 -33.31
C LEU A 163 -12.30 24.08 -33.37
N SER A 164 -11.59 22.96 -33.39
CA SER A 164 -12.17 21.64 -33.21
C SER A 164 -11.52 20.99 -32.00
N ALA A 165 -12.36 20.50 -31.09
CA ALA A 165 -11.92 19.77 -29.91
C ALA A 165 -12.63 18.42 -29.87
N ARG A 166 -11.92 17.40 -29.42
CA ARG A 166 -12.45 16.06 -29.21
C ARG A 166 -11.98 15.58 -27.85
N TYR A 167 -12.86 14.93 -27.11
CA TYR A 167 -12.43 14.13 -25.96
C TYR A 167 -11.61 12.92 -26.46
N SER A 168 -10.78 12.34 -25.58
CA SER A 168 -10.15 11.04 -25.86
C SER A 168 -11.24 10.01 -26.19
N GLN A 169 -10.97 9.15 -27.18
CA GLN A 169 -11.89 8.09 -27.60
C GLN A 169 -12.02 7.01 -26.52
#